data_AF-A0A2L2X767-F1
#
_entry.id   AF-A0A2L2X767-F1
#
_cell.length_a   1.000
_cell.length_b   1.000
_cell.length_c   1.000
_cell.angle_alpha   90.00
_cell.angle_beta   90.00
_cell.angle_gamma   90.00
#
_symmetry.space_group_name_H-M   'P 1'
#
loop_
_entity.id
_entity.type
_entity.pdbx_description
1 polymer ?
#
loop_
_entity_poly.entity_id
_entity_poly.type
_entity_poly.pdbx_seq_one_letter_code
_entity_poly.pdbx_strand_id
1 'polypeptide(L)'
;MLFKTVYGPELECIYEFLRESGPIDRESLYRVFLPLVDGEMGSRANLDDALTFLTSGGMLKKSEFGKYEVVGGELSFKLLLLSNLRKIQLGNVDPVHPLDPWFLGLADGLFVRPGRALAFGLHQAANALDLPEALSDEKVNAWRRVLEFLGVGSRVASGFLCWYRPEMVLEIIALWDEDEGPVQKLLEEHISRFFPWESEAGDISPPLSAPLKNLENMGYIKLEERQDLPSRSYFGDKKIKWVKKGVDINCFHASKKAV
;
A
#
# COMPACT_ATOMS: atom_id res chain seq x y z
N MET A 1 -8.35 -11.10 9.15
CA MET A 1 -7.38 -10.27 9.87
C MET A 1 -6.13 -10.04 9.02
N LEU A 2 -5.68 -8.78 8.94
CA LEU A 2 -4.49 -8.31 8.20
C LEU A 2 -3.19 -8.39 9.02
N PHE A 3 -3.23 -8.35 10.35
CA PHE A 3 -2.03 -8.49 11.18
C PHE A 3 -1.61 -9.97 11.36
N LYS A 4 -1.13 -10.55 10.27
CA LYS A 4 -0.62 -11.93 10.18
C LYS A 4 0.88 -11.96 9.91
N THR A 5 1.55 -13.05 10.28
CA THR A 5 3.00 -13.21 10.07
C THR A 5 3.31 -13.67 8.64
N VAL A 6 2.97 -12.83 7.67
CA VAL A 6 3.07 -13.12 6.22
C VAL A 6 4.20 -12.34 5.54
N TYR A 7 4.53 -12.74 4.31
CA TYR A 7 5.54 -12.09 3.46
C TYR A 7 4.91 -11.57 2.17
N GLY A 8 5.22 -10.32 1.80
CA GLY A 8 4.66 -9.69 0.59
C GLY A 8 4.78 -10.50 -0.71
N PRO A 9 5.96 -11.04 -1.06
CA PRO A 9 6.12 -11.84 -2.27
C PRO A 9 5.29 -13.13 -2.29
N GLU A 10 5.07 -13.75 -1.12
CA GLU A 10 4.24 -14.94 -0.98
C GLU A 10 2.77 -14.60 -1.27
N LEU A 11 2.28 -13.47 -0.76
CA LEU A 11 0.93 -12.98 -1.01
C LEU A 11 0.70 -12.72 -2.51
N GLU A 12 1.65 -12.08 -3.19
CA GLU A 12 1.58 -11.81 -4.62
C GLU A 12 1.59 -13.12 -5.43
N CYS A 13 2.49 -14.05 -5.10
CA CYS A 13 2.58 -15.34 -5.79
C CYS A 13 1.28 -16.16 -5.70
N ILE A 14 0.66 -16.24 -4.51
CA ILE A 14 -0.62 -16.93 -4.31
C ILE A 14 -1.74 -16.25 -5.12
N TYR A 15 -1.80 -14.92 -5.08
CA TYR A 15 -2.79 -14.15 -5.81
C TYR A 15 -2.68 -14.35 -7.32
N GLU A 16 -1.47 -14.24 -7.87
CA GLU A 16 -1.20 -14.40 -9.30
C GLU A 16 -1.50 -15.83 -9.77
N PHE A 17 -1.12 -16.84 -8.99
CA PHE A 17 -1.45 -18.23 -9.27
C PHE A 17 -2.97 -18.47 -9.36
N LEU A 18 -3.75 -17.93 -8.42
CA LEU A 18 -5.22 -18.01 -8.43
C LEU A 18 -5.83 -17.20 -9.58
N ARG A 19 -5.22 -16.07 -9.96
CA ARG A 19 -5.67 -15.25 -11.08
C ARG A 19 -5.54 -16.01 -12.41
N GLU A 20 -4.46 -16.77 -12.59
CA GLU A 20 -4.20 -17.55 -13.80
C GLU A 20 -4.96 -18.88 -13.82
N SER A 21 -5.04 -19.56 -12.68
CA SER A 21 -5.61 -20.91 -12.59
C SER A 21 -7.12 -20.93 -12.33
N GLY A 22 -7.72 -19.80 -11.96
CA GLY A 22 -9.12 -19.69 -11.58
C GLY A 22 -9.43 -20.23 -10.17
N PRO A 23 -10.71 -20.52 -9.86
CA PRO A 23 -11.13 -20.91 -8.52
C PRO A 23 -10.53 -22.26 -8.06
N ILE A 24 -9.78 -22.25 -6.96
CA ILE A 24 -9.07 -23.42 -6.43
C ILE A 24 -9.43 -23.67 -4.95
N ASP A 25 -9.57 -24.94 -4.56
CA ASP A 25 -9.81 -25.33 -3.17
C ASP A 25 -8.52 -25.32 -2.33
N ARG A 26 -8.69 -25.29 -1.00
CA ARG A 26 -7.57 -25.17 -0.07
C ARG A 26 -6.56 -26.34 -0.15
N GLU A 27 -7.03 -27.57 -0.33
CA GLU A 27 -6.16 -28.75 -0.39
C GLU A 27 -5.30 -28.75 -1.65
N SER A 28 -5.86 -28.28 -2.77
CA SER A 28 -5.10 -28.07 -4.00
C SER A 28 -4.00 -27.00 -3.83
N LEU A 29 -4.27 -25.90 -3.11
CA LEU A 29 -3.25 -24.89 -2.80
C LEU A 29 -2.13 -25.46 -1.93
N TYR A 30 -2.45 -26.29 -0.94
CA TYR A 30 -1.44 -26.96 -0.10
C TYR A 30 -0.47 -27.79 -0.92
N ARG A 31 -0.98 -28.54 -1.91
CA ARG A 31 -0.13 -29.38 -2.78
C ARG A 31 0.83 -28.58 -3.67
N VAL A 32 0.47 -27.34 -4.01
CA VAL A 32 1.28 -26.48 -4.90
C VAL A 32 2.35 -25.73 -4.11
N PHE A 33 1.99 -25.18 -2.95
CA PHE A 33 2.85 -24.23 -2.23
C PHE A 33 3.62 -24.83 -1.05
N LEU A 34 3.20 -25.99 -0.52
CA LEU A 34 3.88 -26.60 0.63
C LEU A 34 4.89 -27.65 0.15
N PRO A 35 6.15 -27.56 0.61
CA PRO A 35 7.12 -28.60 0.31
C PRO A 35 6.75 -29.91 1.03
N LEU A 36 7.12 -31.03 0.42
CA LEU A 36 7.14 -32.33 1.09
C LEU A 36 8.46 -32.47 1.85
N VAL A 37 8.38 -32.66 3.16
CA VAL A 37 9.52 -32.93 4.05
C VAL A 37 9.30 -34.32 4.64
N ASP A 38 10.21 -35.25 4.36
CA ASP A 38 10.12 -36.65 4.81
C ASP A 38 8.80 -37.37 4.47
N GLY A 39 8.17 -36.99 3.35
CA GLY A 39 6.90 -37.55 2.90
C GLY A 39 5.66 -36.92 3.53
N GLU A 40 5.82 -35.96 4.45
CA GLU A 40 4.74 -35.17 5.03
C GLU A 40 4.72 -33.75 4.46
N MET A 41 3.54 -33.14 4.38
CA MET A 41 3.44 -31.73 3.99
C MET A 41 4.04 -30.85 5.09
N GLY A 42 4.81 -29.83 4.68
CA GLY A 42 5.27 -28.79 5.58
C GLY A 42 4.12 -28.04 6.29
N SER A 43 4.48 -27.18 7.24
CA SER A 43 3.49 -26.41 8.03
C SER A 43 2.52 -25.63 7.15
N ARG A 44 1.22 -25.83 7.38
CA ARG A 44 0.12 -25.16 6.67
C ARG A 44 -0.12 -23.72 7.16
N ALA A 45 0.43 -23.36 8.32
CA ALA A 45 0.11 -22.13 9.02
C ALA A 45 0.39 -20.86 8.21
N ASN A 46 1.52 -20.79 7.51
CA ASN A 46 1.90 -19.61 6.72
C ASN A 46 0.94 -19.38 5.55
N LEU A 47 0.58 -20.45 4.83
CA LEU A 47 -0.37 -20.38 3.72
C LEU A 47 -1.78 -20.04 4.21
N ASP A 48 -2.22 -20.60 5.33
CA ASP A 48 -3.51 -20.23 5.93
C ASP A 48 -3.55 -18.76 6.37
N ASP A 49 -2.44 -18.25 6.90
CA ASP A 49 -2.28 -16.84 7.25
C ASP A 49 -2.26 -15.94 6.01
N ALA A 50 -1.58 -16.35 4.93
CA ALA A 50 -1.56 -15.66 3.65
C ALA A 50 -2.96 -15.59 3.02
N LEU A 51 -3.69 -16.70 2.99
CA LEU A 51 -5.07 -16.74 2.50
C LEU A 51 -5.99 -15.86 3.35
N THR A 52 -5.84 -15.92 4.67
CA THR A 52 -6.59 -15.06 5.60
C THR A 52 -6.29 -13.59 5.34
N PHE A 53 -5.01 -13.23 5.16
CA PHE A 53 -4.59 -11.87 4.84
C PHE A 53 -5.22 -11.40 3.52
N LEU A 54 -5.08 -12.18 2.46
CA LEU A 54 -5.61 -11.85 1.13
C LEU A 54 -7.13 -11.72 1.12
N THR A 55 -7.86 -12.60 1.82
CA THR A 55 -9.31 -12.46 1.98
C THR A 55 -9.68 -11.20 2.76
N SER A 56 -8.95 -10.88 3.83
CA SER A 56 -9.24 -9.71 4.66
C SER A 56 -8.86 -8.39 4.00
N GLY A 57 -7.86 -8.42 3.11
CA GLY A 57 -7.50 -7.31 2.23
C GLY A 57 -8.38 -7.19 0.99
N GLY A 58 -9.46 -7.98 0.88
CA GLY A 58 -10.39 -7.93 -0.25
C GLY A 58 -9.79 -8.39 -1.58
N MET A 59 -8.68 -9.13 -1.56
CA MET A 59 -8.01 -9.65 -2.75
C MET A 59 -8.61 -10.98 -3.22
N LEU A 60 -9.11 -11.77 -2.27
CA LEU A 60 -9.73 -13.07 -2.52
C LEU A 60 -11.12 -13.11 -1.88
N LYS A 61 -12.04 -13.84 -2.51
CA LYS A 61 -13.29 -14.28 -1.90
C LYS A 61 -13.33 -15.80 -1.85
N LYS A 62 -14.10 -16.34 -0.91
CA LYS A 62 -14.35 -17.77 -0.78
C LYS A 62 -15.75 -18.06 -1.30
N SER A 63 -15.85 -18.93 -2.31
CA SER A 63 -17.14 -19.34 -2.87
C SER A 63 -17.91 -20.24 -1.91
N GLU A 64 -19.19 -20.46 -2.20
CA GLU A 64 -20.07 -21.36 -1.43
C GLU A 64 -19.53 -22.81 -1.39
N PHE A 65 -18.78 -23.22 -2.42
CA PHE A 65 -18.12 -24.53 -2.49
C PHE A 65 -16.75 -24.57 -1.81
N GLY A 66 -16.38 -23.50 -1.10
CA GLY A 66 -15.14 -23.40 -0.34
C GLY A 66 -13.88 -23.14 -1.16
N LYS A 67 -14.02 -22.80 -2.45
CA LYS A 67 -12.89 -22.44 -3.33
C LYS A 67 -12.52 -20.98 -3.15
N TYR A 68 -11.23 -20.68 -3.23
CA TYR A 68 -10.69 -19.33 -3.29
C TYR A 68 -10.69 -18.84 -4.73
N GLU A 69 -11.14 -17.60 -4.93
CA GLU A 69 -11.16 -16.94 -6.23
C GLU A 69 -10.72 -15.47 -6.06
N VAL A 70 -10.02 -14.96 -7.07
CA VAL A 70 -9.54 -13.57 -7.10
C VAL A 70 -10.70 -12.60 -7.26
N VAL A 71 -10.69 -11.53 -6.46
CA VAL A 71 -11.55 -10.37 -6.66
C VAL A 71 -10.80 -9.43 -7.61
N GLY A 72 -11.25 -9.41 -8.86
CA GLY A 72 -10.51 -8.80 -9.98
C GLY A 72 -10.32 -7.28 -9.90
N GLY A 73 -9.46 -6.79 -10.79
CA GLY A 73 -9.18 -5.39 -11.05
C GLY A 73 -8.10 -5.25 -12.14
N GLU A 74 -8.05 -4.11 -12.81
CA GLU A 74 -7.02 -3.82 -13.84
C GLU A 74 -5.69 -3.37 -13.23
N LEU A 75 -5.68 -3.11 -11.92
CA LEU A 75 -4.51 -2.64 -11.18
C LEU A 75 -3.49 -3.77 -10.93
N SER A 76 -2.23 -3.37 -10.80
CA SER A 76 -1.18 -4.27 -10.28
C SER A 76 -1.53 -4.77 -8.87
N PHE A 77 -1.00 -5.93 -8.48
CA PHE A 77 -1.24 -6.53 -7.16
C PHE A 77 -1.07 -5.52 -6.01
N LYS A 78 0.04 -4.76 -6.04
CA LYS A 78 0.36 -3.78 -5.00
C LYS A 78 -0.64 -2.63 -4.95
N LEU A 79 -1.01 -2.07 -6.10
CA LEU A 79 -1.97 -0.97 -6.16
C LEU A 79 -3.39 -1.42 -5.78
N LEU A 80 -3.80 -2.61 -6.21
CA LEU A 80 -5.08 -3.17 -5.82
C LEU A 80 -5.15 -3.38 -4.30
N LEU A 81 -4.11 -3.99 -3.71
CA LEU A 81 -4.05 -4.20 -2.28
C LEU A 81 -4.02 -2.88 -1.50
N LEU A 82 -3.19 -1.89 -1.91
CA LEU A 82 -3.18 -0.57 -1.29
C LEU A 82 -4.54 0.13 -1.37
N SER A 83 -5.20 0.05 -2.53
CA SER A 83 -6.54 0.61 -2.72
C SER A 83 -7.56 -0.01 -1.75
N ASN A 84 -7.56 -1.33 -1.62
CA ASN A 84 -8.46 -2.03 -0.70
C ASN A 84 -8.14 -1.73 0.76
N LEU A 85 -6.87 -1.75 1.16
CA LEU A 85 -6.45 -1.38 2.51
C LEU A 85 -6.86 0.05 2.85
N ARG A 86 -6.80 0.97 1.88
CA ARG A 86 -7.21 2.36 2.07
C ARG A 86 -8.73 2.49 2.23
N LYS A 87 -9.52 1.72 1.48
CA LYS A 87 -10.98 1.64 1.68
C LYS A 87 -11.34 1.13 3.07
N ILE A 88 -10.65 0.09 3.55
CA ILE A 88 -10.84 -0.46 4.90
C ILE A 88 -10.46 0.58 5.96
N GLN A 89 -9.31 1.25 5.80
CA GLN A 89 -8.86 2.32 6.71
C GLN A 89 -9.87 3.48 6.80
N LEU A 90 -10.47 3.87 5.67
CA LEU A 90 -11.45 4.96 5.60
C LEU A 90 -12.86 4.55 6.02
N GLY A 91 -13.10 3.26 6.34
CA GLY A 91 -14.43 2.76 6.70
C GLY A 91 -15.39 2.62 5.51
N ASN A 92 -14.88 2.60 4.27
CA ASN A 92 -15.68 2.41 3.07
C ASN A 92 -16.03 0.92 2.83
N VAL A 93 -15.35 0.02 3.52
CA VAL A 93 -15.57 -1.43 3.48
C VAL A 93 -15.51 -1.95 4.92
N ASP A 94 -16.47 -2.80 5.27
CA ASP A 94 -16.52 -3.39 6.61
C ASP A 94 -15.28 -4.26 6.86
N PRO A 95 -14.55 -4.01 7.97
CA PRO A 95 -13.38 -4.81 8.29
C PRO A 95 -13.78 -6.21 8.78
N VAL A 96 -12.99 -7.22 8.40
CA VAL A 96 -13.17 -8.59 8.90
C VAL A 96 -12.74 -8.71 10.37
N HIS A 97 -11.80 -7.87 10.80
CA HIS A 97 -11.29 -7.80 12.16
C HIS A 97 -11.16 -6.35 12.64
N PRO A 98 -11.40 -6.02 13.93
CA PRO A 98 -11.31 -4.64 14.43
C PRO A 98 -9.96 -3.94 14.20
N LEU A 99 -8.87 -4.70 14.12
CA LEU A 99 -7.54 -4.17 13.78
C LEU A 99 -7.34 -3.84 12.30
N ASP A 100 -8.16 -4.36 11.38
CA ASP A 100 -7.87 -4.25 9.94
C ASP A 100 -7.77 -2.79 9.45
N PRO A 101 -8.60 -1.83 9.91
CA PRO A 101 -8.43 -0.40 9.57
C PRO A 101 -7.08 0.18 10.00
N TRP A 102 -6.47 -0.38 11.05
CA TRP A 102 -5.17 0.06 11.55
C TRP A 102 -4.00 -0.43 10.71
N PHE A 103 -4.19 -1.32 9.74
CA PHE A 103 -3.06 -1.81 8.93
C PHE A 103 -2.37 -0.67 8.16
N LEU A 104 -3.13 0.17 7.43
CA LEU A 104 -2.61 1.45 6.93
C LEU A 104 -2.73 2.58 7.95
N GLY A 105 -3.64 2.47 8.93
CA GLY A 105 -3.79 3.43 10.02
C GLY A 105 -2.51 3.64 10.84
N LEU A 106 -1.69 2.61 11.02
CA LEU A 106 -0.37 2.75 11.65
C LEU A 106 0.57 3.64 10.83
N ALA A 107 0.59 3.51 9.50
CA ALA A 107 1.40 4.38 8.66
C ALA A 107 0.93 5.85 8.77
N ASP A 108 -0.39 6.04 8.81
CA ASP A 108 -1.01 7.36 8.98
C ASP A 108 -0.66 7.99 10.34
N GLY A 109 -0.96 7.29 11.44
CA GLY A 109 -0.79 7.79 12.81
C GLY A 109 0.67 7.89 13.27
N LEU A 110 1.56 7.05 12.75
CA LEU A 110 2.97 7.08 13.16
C LEU A 110 3.83 8.01 12.30
N PHE A 111 3.45 8.31 11.05
CA PHE A 111 4.32 9.02 10.10
C PHE A 111 3.64 10.18 9.39
N VAL A 112 2.49 9.94 8.74
CA VAL A 112 1.84 10.91 7.86
C VAL A 112 1.29 12.08 8.66
N ARG A 113 0.39 11.82 9.63
CA ARG A 113 -0.22 12.86 10.47
C ARG A 113 0.82 13.65 11.25
N PRO A 114 1.78 13.00 11.97
CA PRO A 114 2.83 13.73 12.67
C PRO A 114 3.83 14.44 11.75
N GLY A 115 3.74 14.26 10.42
CA GLY A 115 4.64 14.91 9.47
C GLY A 115 6.10 14.45 9.58
N ARG A 116 6.34 13.17 9.86
CA ARG A 116 7.71 12.60 9.97
C ARG A 116 7.88 11.39 9.07
N ALA A 117 9.10 11.20 8.55
CA ALA A 117 9.42 10.05 7.70
C ALA A 117 9.99 8.85 8.48
N LEU A 118 10.59 9.06 9.66
CA LEU A 118 11.32 8.03 10.38
C LEU A 118 10.82 7.91 11.82
N ALA A 119 10.64 6.68 12.27
CA ALA A 119 10.34 6.35 13.67
C ALA A 119 11.05 5.06 14.08
N PHE A 120 11.44 5.01 15.36
CA PHE A 120 12.03 3.86 16.03
C PHE A 120 11.09 3.38 17.15
N GLY A 121 11.33 2.19 17.69
CA GLY A 121 10.48 1.64 18.77
C GLY A 121 9.04 1.47 18.31
N LEU A 122 8.85 0.94 17.09
CA LEU A 122 7.53 0.91 16.44
C LEU A 122 6.49 0.12 17.22
N HIS A 123 6.90 -0.91 17.95
CA HIS A 123 6.00 -1.70 18.78
C HIS A 123 5.42 -0.87 19.93
N GLN A 124 6.28 -0.14 20.66
CA GLN A 124 5.82 0.77 21.72
C GLN A 124 4.99 1.92 21.12
N ALA A 125 5.44 2.49 20.00
CA ALA A 125 4.76 3.60 19.35
C ALA A 125 3.38 3.20 18.79
N ALA A 126 3.25 2.01 18.20
CA ALA A 126 1.97 1.50 17.69
C ALA A 126 0.98 1.25 18.83
N ASN A 127 1.42 0.62 19.92
CA ASN A 127 0.57 0.34 21.08
C ASN A 127 0.27 1.58 21.95
N ALA A 128 0.90 2.72 21.68
CA ALA A 128 0.53 4.00 22.27
C ALA A 128 -0.62 4.69 21.51
N LEU A 129 -1.01 4.17 20.34
CA LEU A 129 -2.22 4.57 19.63
C LEU A 129 -3.44 3.88 20.24
N ASP A 130 -4.63 4.40 19.93
CA ASP A 130 -5.91 3.88 20.42
C ASP A 130 -6.35 2.61 19.65
N LEU A 131 -5.50 1.58 19.69
CA LEU A 131 -5.76 0.30 19.04
C LEU A 131 -6.82 -0.49 19.83
N PRO A 132 -7.75 -1.20 19.16
CA PRO A 132 -8.73 -2.05 19.83
C PRO A 132 -8.09 -3.22 20.59
N GLU A 133 -6.87 -3.63 20.20
CA GLU A 133 -6.06 -4.61 20.92
C GLU A 133 -4.57 -4.34 20.69
N ALA A 134 -3.72 -4.82 21.61
CA ALA A 134 -2.28 -4.66 21.50
C ALA A 134 -1.69 -5.54 20.38
N LEU A 135 -0.74 -4.99 19.63
CA LEU A 135 0.05 -5.70 18.64
C LEU A 135 1.32 -6.24 19.28
N SER A 136 1.71 -7.47 18.93
CA SER A 136 3.01 -8.02 19.31
C SER A 136 4.14 -7.50 18.41
N ASP A 137 5.38 -7.65 18.85
CA ASP A 137 6.58 -7.35 18.05
C ASP A 137 6.59 -8.11 16.72
N GLU A 138 6.15 -9.37 16.69
CA GLU A 138 6.07 -10.18 15.47
C GLU A 138 5.07 -9.61 14.47
N LYS A 139 3.89 -9.17 14.95
CA LYS A 139 2.86 -8.54 14.10
C LYS A 139 3.38 -7.23 13.51
N VAL A 140 4.05 -6.39 14.31
CA VAL A 140 4.64 -5.13 13.84
C VAL A 140 5.77 -5.39 12.84
N ASN A 141 6.60 -6.41 13.07
CA ASN A 141 7.66 -6.78 12.13
C ASN A 141 7.13 -7.40 10.84
N ALA A 142 6.03 -8.15 10.87
CA ALA A 142 5.34 -8.61 9.67
C ALA A 142 4.75 -7.43 8.88
N TRP A 143 4.06 -6.52 9.58
CA TRP A 143 3.55 -5.28 8.99
C TRP A 143 4.63 -4.46 8.26
N ARG A 144 5.81 -4.25 8.89
CA ARG A 144 6.96 -3.56 8.25
C ARG A 144 7.39 -4.23 6.95
N ARG A 145 7.46 -5.57 6.94
CA ARG A 145 7.88 -6.34 5.75
C ARG A 145 6.88 -6.21 4.61
N VAL A 146 5.59 -6.26 4.93
CA VAL A 146 4.53 -6.07 3.93
C VAL A 146 4.56 -4.64 3.38
N LEU A 147 4.66 -3.61 4.23
CA LEU A 147 4.74 -2.22 3.77
C LEU A 147 5.98 -1.93 2.91
N GLU A 148 7.14 -2.49 3.28
CA GLU A 148 8.35 -2.39 2.46
C GLU A 148 8.16 -3.01 1.06
N PHE A 149 7.50 -4.16 1.00
CA PHE A 149 7.17 -4.83 -0.26
C PHE A 149 6.18 -4.01 -1.11
N LEU A 150 5.16 -3.42 -0.47
CA LEU A 150 4.18 -2.54 -1.13
C LEU A 150 4.78 -1.19 -1.58
N GLY A 151 6.01 -0.89 -1.18
CA GLY A 151 6.66 0.37 -1.51
C GLY A 151 6.21 1.55 -0.64
N VAL A 152 5.70 1.28 0.56
CA VAL A 152 5.25 2.28 1.54
C VAL A 152 6.39 2.72 2.48
N GLY A 153 7.57 2.11 2.34
CA GLY A 153 8.75 2.50 3.10
C GLY A 153 9.88 1.49 3.01
N SER A 154 10.80 1.56 3.95
CA SER A 154 11.94 0.65 4.08
C SER A 154 12.26 0.39 5.55
N ARG A 155 12.68 -0.85 5.85
CA ARG A 155 13.12 -1.21 7.20
C ARG A 155 14.52 -0.63 7.47
N VAL A 156 14.69 0.06 8.59
CA VAL A 156 15.98 0.64 9.01
C VAL A 156 16.26 0.25 10.45
N ALA A 157 17.15 -0.71 10.68
CA ALA A 157 17.45 -1.26 12.01
C ALA A 157 16.15 -1.59 12.80
N SER A 158 15.98 -1.02 14.00
CA SER A 158 14.78 -1.16 14.84
C SER A 158 13.61 -0.24 14.45
N GLY A 159 13.78 0.59 13.42
CA GLY A 159 12.82 1.59 12.96
C GLY A 159 12.30 1.35 11.55
N PHE A 160 11.53 2.30 11.05
CA PHE A 160 10.97 2.26 9.70
C PHE A 160 11.00 3.65 9.08
N LEU A 161 11.50 3.71 7.86
CA LEU A 161 11.50 4.92 7.03
C LEU A 161 10.30 4.85 6.09
N CYS A 162 9.25 5.60 6.42
CA CYS A 162 8.04 5.75 5.63
C CYS A 162 8.27 6.77 4.52
N TRP A 163 8.69 6.29 3.36
CA TRP A 163 8.74 7.02 2.10
C TRP A 163 8.09 6.17 1.03
N TYR A 164 7.12 6.76 0.32
CA TYR A 164 6.51 6.05 -0.79
C TYR A 164 7.52 5.97 -1.93
N ARG A 165 7.67 4.76 -2.50
CA ARG A 165 8.57 4.55 -3.61
C ARG A 165 8.15 5.43 -4.80
N PRO A 166 9.06 6.22 -5.38
CA PRO A 166 8.73 7.09 -6.51
C PRO A 166 8.02 6.36 -7.65
N GLU A 167 8.40 5.10 -7.92
CA GLU A 167 7.81 4.28 -8.96
C GLU A 167 6.33 3.96 -8.70
N MET A 168 5.97 3.72 -7.43
CA MET A 168 4.59 3.49 -7.03
C MET A 168 3.75 4.76 -7.13
N VAL A 169 4.32 5.90 -6.70
CA VAL A 169 3.67 7.22 -6.82
C VAL A 169 3.45 7.57 -8.29
N LEU A 170 4.44 7.28 -9.15
CA LEU A 170 4.33 7.50 -10.59
C LEU A 170 3.26 6.61 -11.22
N GLU A 171 3.19 5.33 -10.87
CA GLU A 171 2.14 4.41 -11.33
C GLU A 171 0.75 4.94 -10.98
N ILE A 172 0.57 5.49 -9.77
CA ILE A 172 -0.68 6.14 -9.36
C ILE A 172 -0.94 7.40 -10.18
N ILE A 173 0.05 8.29 -10.35
CA ILE A 173 -0.15 9.50 -11.17
C ILE A 173 -0.48 9.14 -12.62
N ALA A 174 0.09 8.08 -13.17
CA ALA A 174 -0.20 7.62 -14.52
C ALA A 174 -1.69 7.25 -14.70
N LEU A 175 -2.34 6.69 -13.66
CA LEU A 175 -3.76 6.36 -13.63
C LEU A 175 -4.69 7.59 -13.52
N TRP A 176 -4.16 8.80 -13.26
CA TRP A 176 -4.96 10.01 -13.21
C TRP A 176 -5.37 10.43 -14.61
N ASP A 177 -6.65 10.59 -14.92
CA ASP A 177 -7.07 10.83 -16.31
C ASP A 177 -6.65 12.19 -16.89
N GLU A 178 -6.17 13.12 -16.06
CA GLU A 178 -5.77 14.46 -16.48
C GLU A 178 -4.25 14.55 -16.74
N ASP A 179 -3.88 15.24 -17.82
CA ASP A 179 -2.46 15.55 -18.11
C ASP A 179 -1.91 16.65 -17.20
N GLU A 180 -2.77 17.54 -16.71
CA GLU A 180 -2.44 18.57 -15.73
C GLU A 180 -3.66 19.02 -14.94
N GLY A 181 -3.45 19.56 -13.74
CA GLY A 181 -4.54 20.00 -12.90
C GLY A 181 -4.09 20.54 -11.53
N PRO A 182 -5.05 20.96 -10.69
CA PRO A 182 -4.75 21.37 -9.32
C PRO A 182 -4.14 20.21 -8.52
N VAL A 183 -3.07 20.49 -7.77
CA VAL A 183 -2.46 19.49 -6.86
C VAL A 183 -3.48 18.94 -5.87
N GLN A 184 -4.37 19.81 -5.37
CA GLN A 184 -5.45 19.41 -4.48
C GLN A 184 -6.31 18.28 -5.07
N LYS A 185 -6.68 18.39 -6.34
CA LYS A 185 -7.50 17.40 -7.03
C LYS A 185 -6.77 16.06 -7.14
N LEU A 186 -5.50 16.08 -7.58
CA LEU A 186 -4.66 14.88 -7.62
C LEU A 186 -4.58 14.21 -6.24
N LEU A 187 -4.38 14.98 -5.19
CA LEU A 187 -4.23 14.45 -3.83
C LEU A 187 -5.54 13.88 -3.27
N GLU A 188 -6.61 14.68 -3.28
CA GLU A 188 -7.89 14.35 -2.65
C GLU A 188 -8.67 13.31 -3.44
N GLU A 189 -8.63 13.35 -4.77
CA GLU A 189 -9.43 12.44 -5.60
C GLU A 189 -8.66 11.21 -6.05
N HIS A 190 -7.32 11.26 -6.14
CA HIS A 190 -6.53 10.19 -6.75
C HIS A 190 -5.56 9.53 -5.75
N ILE A 191 -4.59 10.26 -5.21
CA ILE A 191 -3.58 9.70 -4.29
C ILE A 191 -4.23 9.17 -3.00
N SER A 192 -5.25 9.87 -2.50
CA SER A 192 -6.01 9.49 -1.29
C SER A 192 -6.63 8.09 -1.37
N ARG A 193 -6.82 7.55 -2.59
CA ARG A 193 -7.36 6.20 -2.84
C ARG A 193 -6.36 5.10 -2.50
N PHE A 194 -5.07 5.42 -2.40
CA PHE A 194 -3.99 4.45 -2.19
C PHE A 194 -3.20 4.73 -0.91
N PHE A 195 -2.99 6.00 -0.59
CA PHE A 195 -2.15 6.41 0.54
C PHE A 195 -2.82 7.44 1.46
N PRO A 196 -2.56 7.39 2.77
CA PRO A 196 -2.62 8.58 3.59
C PRO A 196 -1.57 9.59 3.11
N TRP A 197 -1.88 10.87 3.07
CA TRP A 197 -0.96 11.87 2.52
C TRP A 197 -0.90 13.18 3.30
N GLU A 198 -1.98 13.55 3.97
CA GLU A 198 -2.14 14.83 4.64
C GLU A 198 -1.58 14.78 6.08
N SER A 199 -0.73 15.75 6.42
CA SER A 199 -0.22 15.95 7.78
C SER A 199 -1.24 16.68 8.67
N GLU A 200 -1.00 16.77 9.97
CA GLU A 200 -1.86 17.55 10.90
C GLU A 200 -1.91 19.05 10.56
N ALA A 201 -0.86 19.60 9.95
CA ALA A 201 -0.86 20.96 9.40
C ALA A 201 -1.71 21.10 8.12
N GLY A 202 -2.21 19.97 7.62
CA GLY A 202 -2.93 19.80 6.36
C GLY A 202 -2.07 19.96 5.10
N ASP A 203 -0.74 20.00 5.22
CA ASP A 203 0.15 19.96 4.06
C ASP A 203 0.49 18.52 3.67
N ILE A 204 1.11 18.33 2.50
CA ILE A 204 1.61 17.04 2.03
C ILE A 204 2.70 16.56 2.98
N SER A 205 2.44 15.43 3.64
CA SER A 205 3.37 14.80 4.57
C SER A 205 4.69 14.39 3.87
N PRO A 206 5.81 14.29 4.60
CA PRO A 206 7.09 13.85 4.04
C PRO A 206 7.07 12.51 3.29
N PRO A 207 6.30 11.48 3.70
CA PRO A 207 6.15 10.24 2.95
C PRO A 207 5.77 10.41 1.48
N LEU A 208 4.97 11.43 1.14
CA LEU A 208 4.55 11.72 -0.23
C LEU A 208 5.29 12.91 -0.86
N SER A 209 5.60 13.96 -0.10
CA SER A 209 6.24 15.16 -0.68
C SER A 209 7.65 14.90 -1.17
N ALA A 210 8.41 14.00 -0.52
CA ALA A 210 9.74 13.59 -0.97
C ALA A 210 9.72 12.88 -2.33
N PRO A 211 8.90 11.83 -2.56
CA PRO A 211 8.83 11.19 -3.87
C PRO A 211 8.26 12.12 -4.95
N LEU A 212 7.30 13.01 -4.66
CA LEU A 212 6.83 13.99 -5.65
C LEU A 212 7.96 14.92 -6.12
N LYS A 213 8.79 15.43 -5.21
CA LYS A 213 9.98 16.22 -5.57
C LYS A 213 10.99 15.41 -6.37
N ASN A 214 11.14 14.13 -6.05
CA ASN A 214 12.03 13.24 -6.80
C ASN A 214 11.54 13.03 -8.24
N LEU A 215 10.24 12.79 -8.43
CA LEU A 215 9.62 12.67 -9.74
C LEU A 215 9.70 13.97 -10.55
N GLU A 216 9.56 15.13 -9.89
CA GLU A 216 9.80 16.43 -10.52
C GLU A 216 11.25 16.59 -10.99
N ASN A 217 12.23 16.28 -10.13
CA ASN A 217 13.65 16.35 -10.48
C ASN A 217 14.02 15.40 -11.63
N MET A 218 13.31 14.28 -11.76
CA MET A 218 13.47 13.33 -12.86
C MET A 218 12.71 13.73 -14.13
N GLY A 219 11.90 14.79 -14.09
CA GLY A 219 11.13 15.28 -15.25
C GLY A 219 9.84 14.50 -15.54
N TYR A 220 9.42 13.59 -14.65
CA TYR A 220 8.19 12.81 -14.81
C TYR A 220 6.93 13.60 -14.48
N ILE A 221 7.06 14.62 -13.65
CA ILE A 221 6.02 15.61 -13.38
C ILE A 221 6.64 16.99 -13.32
N LYS A 222 5.81 18.02 -13.33
CA LYS A 222 6.19 19.41 -13.06
C LYS A 222 5.26 19.98 -12.00
N LEU A 223 5.81 20.54 -10.93
CA LEU A 223 5.04 21.21 -9.89
C LEU A 223 5.16 22.73 -10.10
N GLU A 224 4.03 23.42 -10.16
CA GLU A 224 4.00 24.85 -10.48
C GLU A 224 3.26 25.67 -9.42
N GLU A 225 3.76 26.88 -9.23
CA GLU A 225 3.05 27.96 -8.55
C GLU A 225 2.01 28.57 -9.51
N ARG A 226 0.78 28.77 -9.04
CA ARG A 226 -0.25 29.51 -9.80
C ARG A 226 -1.00 30.45 -8.86
N GLN A 227 -0.77 31.76 -8.99
CA GLN A 227 -1.20 32.75 -7.99
C GLN A 227 -2.73 32.93 -7.95
N ASP A 228 -3.43 32.76 -9.08
CA ASP A 228 -4.86 33.10 -9.21
C ASP A 228 -5.83 31.92 -9.00
N LEU A 229 -5.33 30.73 -8.64
CA LEU A 229 -6.21 29.58 -8.41
C LEU A 229 -6.77 29.60 -6.97
N PRO A 230 -8.09 29.37 -6.80
CA PRO A 230 -8.70 29.24 -5.48
C PRO A 230 -8.34 27.93 -4.76
N SER A 231 -7.46 27.10 -5.35
CA SER A 231 -7.00 25.85 -4.74
C SER A 231 -6.01 26.09 -3.60
N ARG A 232 -5.97 25.13 -2.68
CA ARG A 232 -5.01 25.11 -1.57
C ARG A 232 -3.57 25.06 -2.09
N SER A 233 -2.69 25.80 -1.42
CA SER A 233 -1.24 25.74 -1.62
C SER A 233 -0.61 24.62 -0.81
N TYR A 234 0.34 23.92 -1.41
CA TYR A 234 1.11 22.84 -0.77
C TYR A 234 2.62 23.11 -0.81
N PHE A 235 3.38 22.28 -0.10
CA PHE A 235 4.84 22.37 0.05
C PHE A 235 5.31 23.61 0.82
N GLY A 236 4.57 23.98 1.86
CA GLY A 236 4.85 25.13 2.72
C GLY A 236 5.08 26.41 1.93
N ASP A 237 6.29 26.94 2.02
CA ASP A 237 6.68 28.24 1.46
C ASP A 237 6.65 28.31 -0.06
N LYS A 238 6.73 27.16 -0.75
CA LYS A 238 6.76 27.11 -2.23
C LYS A 238 5.40 27.41 -2.86
N LYS A 239 4.30 27.37 -2.11
CA LYS A 239 2.94 27.67 -2.59
C LYS A 239 2.56 26.96 -3.90
N ILE A 240 2.97 25.69 -4.04
CA ILE A 240 2.66 24.88 -5.21
C ILE A 240 1.16 24.61 -5.26
N LYS A 241 0.55 24.80 -6.43
CA LYS A 241 -0.90 24.63 -6.64
C LYS A 241 -1.25 23.79 -7.85
N TRP A 242 -0.31 23.56 -8.76
CA TRP A 242 -0.55 22.88 -10.02
C TRP A 242 0.47 21.77 -10.27
N VAL A 243 0.02 20.70 -10.92
CA VAL A 243 0.85 19.57 -11.32
C VAL A 243 0.56 19.25 -12.78
N LYS A 244 1.62 18.94 -13.53
CA LYS A 244 1.56 18.50 -14.92
C LYS A 244 2.36 17.22 -15.09
N LYS A 245 1.83 16.26 -15.85
CA LYS A 245 2.55 15.05 -16.24
C LYS A 245 3.66 15.38 -17.25
N GLY A 246 4.81 14.75 -17.07
CA GLY A 246 5.90 14.79 -18.03
C GLY A 246 5.62 13.90 -19.25
N VAL A 247 6.36 14.15 -20.34
CA VAL A 247 6.19 13.45 -21.63
C VAL A 247 6.48 11.94 -21.51
N ASP A 248 7.33 11.54 -20.56
CA ASP A 248 7.82 10.17 -20.39
C ASP A 248 7.04 9.32 -19.37
N ILE A 249 5.90 9.79 -18.85
CA ILE A 249 5.17 9.08 -17.80
C ILE A 249 4.71 7.67 -18.23
N ASN A 250 4.48 7.47 -19.53
CA ASN A 250 4.08 6.19 -20.10
C ASN A 250 5.26 5.24 -20.39
N CYS A 251 6.50 5.74 -20.41
CA CYS A 251 7.70 4.95 -20.72
C CYS A 251 8.15 4.07 -19.54
N PHE A 252 7.60 4.27 -18.34
CA PHE A 252 7.98 3.52 -17.14
C PHE A 252 7.50 2.05 -17.15
N HIS A 253 6.43 1.74 -17.90
CA HIS A 253 5.93 0.36 -18.04
C HIS A 253 6.64 -0.43 -19.15
N ALA A 254 7.22 0.25 -20.14
CA ALA A 254 7.90 -0.40 -21.27
C ALA A 254 9.23 -1.08 -20.85
N SER A 255 9.85 -0.60 -19.77
CA SER A 255 11.12 -1.12 -19.25
C SER A 255 10.99 -2.35 -18.34
N LYS A 256 9.77 -2.76 -17.96
CA LYS A 256 9.51 -3.98 -17.15
C LYS A 256 9.26 -5.26 -17.96
N LYS A 257 9.17 -5.19 -19.30
CA LYS A 257 9.02 -6.38 -20.17
C LYS A 257 10.35 -6.95 -20.68
N ALA A 258 11.48 -6.44 -20.19
CA ALA A 258 12.81 -6.81 -20.66
C ALA A 258 13.74 -7.18 -19.49
N VAL A 259 13.36 -8.16 -18.67
CA VAL A 259 14.27 -9.04 -17.91
C VAL A 259 13.61 -10.41 -17.77
#